data_AF-A0A9X1SH38-F1
#
_entry.id   AF-A0A9X1SH38-F1
#
_cell.length_a   1.000
_cell.length_b   1.000
_cell.length_c   1.000
_cell.angle_alpha   90.00
_cell.angle_beta   90.00
_cell.angle_gamma   90.00
#
_symmetry.space_group_name_H-M   'P 1'
#
loop_
_entity.id
_entity.type
_entity.pdbx_description
1 polymer ?
#
loop_
_entity_poly.entity_id
_entity_poly.type
_entity_poly.pdbx_seq_one_letter_code
_entity_poly.pdbx_strand_id
1 'polypeptide(L)'
;MSVPKRRESFAIVRPVRLTLVLCALLASCSSVGWAKTLTKNPPFIDLQKAQITETFFDGPTFVAGIVKKVEYTGKQSQKNATVRTDFEIEIQIEVLRHYCGAEVDGDPMSIKSVWYRPSKFLIDGVPSKPEPGQRIFYLASKKGYLTQAGAWMDGRIAPASDAELDRYDRIFQIMACEDGDLAVAQLRAGCFAADAQYASWCLNALVESHRVADHVRPEFHKRIRQAMKWEEVLDLSWRVVQNVRTPYDAYENADRKLTTLRLGDAEMQIRHHCHMRRLAEIAAVGDSDPLEKEIDDELRYLIRVAYPQMPAPMRIEAIQELTRIARPGGSAVFRSSALYSAPYLWVSPYEAELRSAILAFYQKLAPIDLYCRYAYFRGLRSVMQTDSVHSKKLCREGLSLFELAVITPNERNAQTAASELTYYCKHCRERKIEWEALLKFTEEMRDATSSAAARAHLSKSLKSWGVEEKRLDES
;
A
#
# COMPACT_ATOMS: atom_id res chain seq x y z
N MET A 1 -37.77 -27.69 -60.91
CA MET A 1 -36.44 -27.83 -61.56
C MET A 1 -35.72 -26.51 -61.34
N SER A 2 -34.55 -26.34 -60.73
CA SER A 2 -33.43 -27.18 -60.31
C SER A 2 -32.65 -26.44 -59.19
N VAL A 3 -31.90 -27.18 -58.37
CA VAL A 3 -31.15 -26.74 -57.16
C VAL A 3 -29.80 -26.02 -57.52
N PRO A 4 -28.91 -25.62 -56.57
CA PRO A 4 -28.49 -24.25 -56.29
C PRO A 4 -27.01 -23.96 -56.66
N LYS A 5 -26.49 -22.74 -56.39
CA LYS A 5 -25.04 -22.54 -56.21
C LYS A 5 -24.70 -21.65 -54.99
N ARG A 6 -23.70 -22.15 -54.27
CA ARG A 6 -23.09 -21.72 -52.99
C ARG A 6 -21.86 -20.83 -53.25
N ARG A 7 -21.54 -20.01 -52.24
CA ARG A 7 -20.21 -19.51 -51.78
C ARG A 7 -19.51 -18.52 -52.74
N GLU A 8 -18.90 -17.44 -52.26
CA GLU A 8 -17.78 -17.44 -51.30
C GLU A 8 -17.82 -16.36 -50.21
N SER A 9 -17.29 -16.76 -49.05
CA SER A 9 -16.91 -15.94 -47.92
C SER A 9 -15.43 -15.59 -48.06
N PHE A 10 -15.01 -14.36 -47.79
CA PHE A 10 -13.64 -14.09 -47.33
C PHE A 10 -13.64 -13.15 -46.13
N ALA A 11 -13.17 -13.72 -45.02
CA ALA A 11 -12.96 -13.07 -43.74
C ALA A 11 -11.68 -12.23 -43.80
N ILE A 12 -11.79 -10.94 -43.48
CA ILE A 12 -10.65 -10.07 -43.16
C ILE A 12 -10.94 -9.36 -41.84
N VAL A 13 -11.12 -10.12 -40.77
CA VAL A 13 -11.10 -9.60 -39.39
C VAL A 13 -10.52 -10.70 -38.49
N ARG A 14 -9.22 -11.00 -38.60
CA ARG A 14 -8.47 -11.83 -37.62
C ARG A 14 -6.95 -11.88 -37.88
N PRO A 15 -6.20 -10.78 -37.71
CA PRO A 15 -4.81 -10.91 -37.25
C PRO A 15 -4.58 -10.33 -35.84
N VAL A 16 -5.31 -9.29 -35.42
CA VAL A 16 -5.01 -8.56 -34.16
C VAL A 16 -5.29 -9.40 -32.90
N ARG A 17 -6.30 -10.27 -32.92
CA ARG A 17 -6.61 -11.16 -31.78
C ARG A 17 -5.62 -12.31 -31.61
N LEU A 18 -4.90 -12.71 -32.66
CA LEU A 18 -3.91 -13.80 -32.56
C LEU A 18 -2.58 -13.27 -32.00
N THR A 19 -2.19 -12.04 -32.35
CA THR A 19 -0.94 -11.42 -31.88
C THR A 19 -0.98 -11.11 -30.38
N LEU A 20 -2.13 -10.66 -29.85
CA LEU A 20 -2.30 -10.40 -28.40
C LEU A 20 -2.27 -11.69 -27.56
N VAL A 21 -2.79 -12.80 -28.10
CA VAL A 21 -2.76 -14.10 -27.41
C VAL A 21 -1.37 -14.75 -27.48
N LEU A 22 -0.63 -14.57 -28.58
CA LEU A 22 0.76 -15.05 -28.68
C LEU A 22 1.74 -14.27 -27.78
N CYS A 23 1.57 -12.96 -27.60
CA CYS A 23 2.38 -12.18 -26.65
C CYS A 23 2.11 -12.57 -25.19
N ALA A 24 0.87 -12.95 -24.85
CA ALA A 24 0.52 -13.45 -23.52
C ALA A 24 1.15 -14.83 -23.21
N LEU A 25 1.26 -15.71 -24.23
CA LEU A 25 1.83 -17.05 -24.08
C LEU A 25 3.37 -17.09 -24.05
N LEU A 26 4.04 -16.15 -24.73
CA LEU A 26 5.51 -16.06 -24.69
C LEU A 26 6.03 -15.43 -23.38
N ALA A 27 5.21 -14.64 -22.68
CA ALA A 27 5.54 -14.12 -21.36
C ALA A 27 5.46 -15.19 -20.24
N SER A 28 4.68 -16.26 -20.44
CA SER A 28 4.51 -17.35 -19.45
C SER A 28 5.63 -18.40 -19.44
N CYS A 29 6.56 -18.39 -20.41
CA CYS A 29 7.62 -19.41 -20.51
C CYS A 29 9.01 -18.97 -20.02
N SER A 30 9.14 -17.81 -19.34
CA SER A 30 10.41 -17.34 -18.77
C SER A 30 10.42 -17.26 -17.23
N SER A 31 9.44 -17.90 -16.57
CA SER A 31 9.30 -17.92 -15.11
C SER A 31 10.00 -19.12 -14.47
N VAL A 32 11.32 -19.26 -14.65
CA VAL A 32 12.17 -20.08 -13.77
C VAL A 32 13.52 -19.39 -13.65
N GLY A 33 13.85 -18.86 -12.46
CA GLY A 33 15.25 -18.67 -12.07
C GLY A 33 15.86 -17.26 -12.13
N TRP A 34 15.10 -16.18 -12.00
CA TRP A 34 15.69 -14.88 -11.64
C TRP A 34 15.34 -14.52 -10.21
N ALA A 35 15.97 -15.30 -9.32
CA ALA A 35 16.08 -14.98 -7.92
C ALA A 35 16.96 -13.74 -7.73
N LYS A 36 16.52 -12.84 -6.85
CA LYS A 36 17.36 -12.01 -5.99
C LYS A 36 18.30 -11.02 -6.71
N THR A 37 17.74 -9.93 -7.20
CA THR A 37 18.48 -8.66 -7.24
C THR A 37 17.50 -7.49 -7.21
N LEU A 38 16.73 -7.38 -6.13
CA LEU A 38 15.98 -6.16 -5.82
C LEU A 38 16.47 -5.67 -4.46
N THR A 39 17.22 -4.57 -4.54
CA THR A 39 17.86 -3.87 -3.44
C THR A 39 16.82 -3.45 -2.41
N LYS A 40 17.06 -3.83 -1.14
CA LYS A 40 16.38 -3.30 0.05
C LYS A 40 16.21 -1.78 -0.11
N ASN A 41 15.01 -1.24 0.04
CA ASN A 41 14.76 0.20 -0.01
C ASN A 41 15.66 0.91 1.02
N PRO A 42 16.78 1.56 0.60
CA PRO A 42 17.53 2.41 1.50
C PRO A 42 16.76 3.74 1.65
N PRO A 43 16.92 4.42 2.78
CA PRO A 43 16.09 5.53 3.16
C PRO A 43 16.43 6.81 2.40
N PHE A 44 15.34 7.50 2.17
CA PHE A 44 15.16 8.54 1.19
C PHE A 44 14.93 9.87 1.94
N ILE A 45 15.34 11.00 1.36
CA ILE A 45 14.66 12.26 1.68
C ILE A 45 13.24 12.07 1.17
N ASP A 46 12.28 11.86 2.08
CA ASP A 46 10.85 11.70 1.81
C ASP A 46 10.27 12.99 1.18
N LEU A 47 10.68 13.25 -0.06
CA LEU A 47 9.97 14.00 -1.07
C LEU A 47 8.79 13.09 -1.39
N GLN A 48 7.62 13.34 -0.78
CA GLN A 48 6.47 12.45 -0.96
C GLN A 48 6.35 12.15 -2.46
N LYS A 49 6.12 10.90 -2.86
CA LYS A 49 6.28 10.40 -4.26
C LYS A 49 5.59 11.23 -5.36
N ALA A 50 4.66 12.11 -5.01
CA ALA A 50 3.99 13.08 -5.87
C ALA A 50 4.73 14.43 -6.03
N GLN A 51 5.63 14.76 -5.11
CA GLN A 51 6.23 16.07 -4.90
C GLN A 51 7.60 16.26 -5.55
N ILE A 52 8.21 15.26 -6.18
CA ILE A 52 9.53 15.47 -6.83
C ILE A 52 9.40 16.58 -7.90
N THR A 53 8.39 16.53 -8.75
CA THR A 53 8.10 17.59 -9.74
C THR A 53 7.53 18.87 -9.15
N GLU A 54 6.96 18.88 -7.93
CA GLU A 54 6.40 20.10 -7.32
C GLU A 54 7.45 20.83 -6.48
N THR A 55 8.10 20.07 -5.61
CA THR A 55 9.14 20.54 -4.69
C THR A 55 10.15 21.33 -5.50
N PHE A 56 10.71 20.80 -6.58
CA PHE A 56 11.81 21.46 -7.29
C PHE A 56 11.44 22.70 -8.10
N PHE A 57 10.18 22.88 -8.53
CA PHE A 57 9.77 24.11 -9.23
C PHE A 57 9.39 25.25 -8.27
N ASP A 58 9.09 24.94 -7.00
CA ASP A 58 8.80 25.94 -5.96
C ASP A 58 10.07 26.62 -5.40
N GLY A 59 11.23 26.38 -6.01
CA GLY A 59 12.53 27.01 -5.71
C GLY A 59 13.39 26.46 -4.56
N PRO A 60 13.23 25.23 -4.03
CA PRO A 60 14.20 24.63 -3.13
C PRO A 60 15.49 24.27 -3.88
N THR A 61 16.57 24.18 -3.12
CA THR A 61 17.87 23.76 -3.63
C THR A 61 18.13 22.31 -3.27
N PHE A 62 18.47 21.51 -4.28
CA PHE A 62 18.74 20.10 -4.15
C PHE A 62 20.10 19.76 -4.73
N VAL A 63 20.97 19.25 -3.87
CA VAL A 63 22.34 18.87 -4.21
C VAL A 63 22.66 17.48 -3.66
N ALA A 64 23.58 16.79 -4.34
CA ALA A 64 24.32 15.69 -3.73
C ALA A 64 25.76 16.15 -3.49
N GLY A 65 26.33 15.74 -2.36
CA GLY A 65 27.70 16.10 -1.98
C GLY A 65 28.37 15.07 -1.08
N ILE A 66 29.68 15.23 -0.93
CA ILE A 66 30.48 14.47 0.02
C ILE A 66 30.64 15.28 1.29
N VAL A 67 30.31 14.68 2.42
CA VAL A 67 30.53 15.30 3.72
C VAL A 67 32.02 15.51 3.95
N LYS A 68 32.47 16.76 4.05
CA LYS A 68 33.85 17.10 4.42
C LYS A 68 34.01 17.19 5.93
N LYS A 69 33.02 17.78 6.61
CA LYS A 69 33.04 18.03 8.05
C LYS A 69 31.63 17.96 8.63
N VAL A 70 31.50 17.39 9.83
CA VAL A 70 30.25 17.37 10.61
C VAL A 70 30.56 17.85 12.02
N GLU A 71 29.78 18.81 12.51
CA GLU A 71 29.79 19.25 13.89
C GLU A 71 28.40 19.05 14.50
N TYR A 72 28.35 18.36 15.65
CA TYR A 72 27.10 18.13 16.36
C TYR A 72 26.87 19.26 17.35
N THR A 73 25.80 20.04 17.17
CA THR A 73 25.54 21.22 18.02
C THR A 73 25.09 20.86 19.43
N GLY A 74 24.72 19.58 19.65
CA GLY A 74 24.16 19.09 20.89
C GLY A 74 22.66 19.42 21.07
N LYS A 75 22.04 20.19 20.16
CA LYS A 75 20.60 20.47 20.22
C LYS A 75 19.79 19.26 19.75
N GLN A 76 18.70 19.00 20.47
CA GLN A 76 17.75 17.90 20.22
C GLN A 76 16.33 18.47 20.20
N SER A 77 15.47 17.96 19.31
CA SER A 77 14.11 18.49 19.15
C SER A 77 13.16 18.13 20.31
N GLN A 78 13.56 17.24 21.23
CA GLN A 78 12.76 16.81 22.40
C GLN A 78 13.63 16.63 23.66
N LYS A 79 13.05 16.87 24.84
CA LYS A 79 13.71 16.75 26.16
C LYS A 79 14.13 15.32 26.55
N ASN A 80 13.59 14.28 25.91
CA ASN A 80 13.92 12.87 26.16
C ASN A 80 14.46 12.20 24.88
N ALA A 81 15.76 11.89 24.85
CA ALA A 81 16.41 11.24 23.72
C ALA A 81 15.85 9.82 23.49
N THR A 82 15.08 9.65 22.44
CA THR A 82 14.68 8.34 21.87
C THR A 82 15.23 8.19 20.45
N VAL A 83 15.10 7.01 19.83
CA VAL A 83 15.46 6.76 18.40
C VAL A 83 14.65 7.62 17.41
N ARG A 84 13.63 8.34 17.89
CA ARG A 84 12.76 9.24 17.10
C ARG A 84 13.15 10.72 17.24
N THR A 85 14.24 11.02 17.95
CA THR A 85 14.72 12.39 18.18
C THR A 85 15.45 12.91 16.96
N ASP A 86 15.20 14.18 16.62
CA ASP A 86 15.97 14.88 15.60
C ASP A 86 17.16 15.59 16.26
N PHE A 87 18.31 15.52 15.59
CA PHE A 87 19.55 16.15 16.04
C PHE A 87 19.93 17.25 15.06
N GLU A 88 20.29 18.41 15.60
CA GLU A 88 20.85 19.49 14.80
C GLU A 88 22.35 19.27 14.63
N ILE A 89 22.81 19.44 13.40
CA ILE A 89 24.22 19.40 13.03
C ILE A 89 24.56 20.59 12.13
N GLU A 90 25.82 20.98 12.16
CA GLU A 90 26.44 21.80 11.14
C GLU A 90 27.26 20.88 10.24
N ILE A 91 27.19 21.09 8.93
CA ILE A 91 27.84 20.21 7.97
C ILE A 91 28.45 21.02 6.83
N GLN A 92 29.63 20.61 6.39
CA GLN A 92 30.25 21.11 5.18
C GLN A 92 30.24 19.99 4.15
N ILE A 93 29.73 20.28 2.95
CA ILE A 93 29.69 19.34 1.84
C ILE A 93 30.46 19.88 0.64
N GLU A 94 31.23 19.02 0.00
CA GLU A 94 31.75 19.24 -1.34
C GLU A 94 30.69 18.80 -2.32
N VAL A 95 30.21 19.72 -3.16
CA VAL A 95 29.08 19.45 -4.06
C VAL A 95 29.53 18.59 -5.23
N LEU A 96 28.91 17.42 -5.40
CA LEU A 96 29.15 16.50 -6.52
C LEU A 96 28.18 16.73 -7.69
N ARG A 97 26.93 17.04 -7.36
CA ARG A 97 25.83 17.25 -8.30
C ARG A 97 24.95 18.37 -7.78
N HIS A 98 24.63 19.33 -8.65
CA HIS A 98 23.57 20.29 -8.42
C HIS A 98 22.40 19.94 -9.33
N TYR A 99 21.26 19.59 -8.72
CA TYR A 99 20.09 19.12 -9.45
C TYR A 99 19.13 20.27 -9.79
N CYS A 100 18.85 21.13 -8.81
CA CYS A 100 18.00 22.32 -9.00
C CYS A 100 18.15 23.32 -7.85
N GLY A 101 17.66 24.53 -8.08
CA GLY A 101 17.58 25.60 -7.09
C GLY A 101 18.60 26.71 -7.34
N ALA A 102 18.90 27.46 -6.28
CA ALA A 102 19.87 28.53 -6.36
C ALA A 102 21.29 27.95 -6.50
N GLU A 103 22.11 28.57 -7.34
CA GLU A 103 23.51 28.20 -7.47
C GLU A 103 24.21 28.25 -6.10
N VAL A 104 25.05 27.26 -5.86
CA VAL A 104 25.78 27.14 -4.61
C VAL A 104 27.12 27.85 -4.79
N ASP A 105 27.21 29.07 -4.28
CA ASP A 105 28.48 29.80 -4.23
C ASP A 105 29.36 29.25 -3.10
N GLY A 106 30.59 28.84 -3.45
CA GLY A 106 31.60 28.36 -2.50
C GLY A 106 31.65 26.84 -2.37
N ASP A 107 32.84 26.28 -2.56
CA ASP A 107 33.16 24.87 -2.36
C ASP A 107 34.32 24.76 -1.33
N PRO A 108 34.10 24.16 -0.14
CA PRO A 108 32.91 23.42 0.29
C PRO A 108 31.72 24.30 0.70
N MET A 109 30.51 23.84 0.37
CA MET A 109 29.24 24.42 0.78
C MET A 109 29.03 24.23 2.29
N SER A 110 28.86 25.34 3.02
CA SER A 110 28.63 25.32 4.47
C SER A 110 27.14 25.39 4.82
N ILE A 111 26.67 24.41 5.59
CA ILE A 111 25.29 24.29 6.07
C ILE A 111 25.31 24.43 7.60
N LYS A 112 24.89 25.60 8.10
CA LYS A 112 25.01 25.97 9.54
C LYS A 112 23.99 25.29 10.43
N SER A 113 22.87 24.84 9.90
CA SER A 113 21.88 24.09 10.68
C SER A 113 21.10 23.17 9.77
N VAL A 114 21.20 21.87 10.03
CA VAL A 114 20.35 20.86 9.43
C VAL A 114 19.95 19.83 10.48
N TRP A 115 18.69 19.42 10.43
CA TRP A 115 18.15 18.43 11.35
C TRP A 115 18.10 17.07 10.67
N TYR A 116 18.67 16.06 11.31
CA TYR A 116 18.59 14.67 10.85
C TYR A 116 18.03 13.76 11.94
N ARG A 117 17.41 12.66 11.51
CA ARG A 117 16.85 11.63 12.39
C ARG A 117 17.59 10.32 12.16
N PRO A 118 18.27 9.71 13.15
CA PRO A 118 18.98 8.45 12.96
C PRO A 118 18.09 7.31 12.43
N SER A 119 16.83 7.24 12.89
CA SER A 119 15.85 6.25 12.38
C SER A 119 15.39 6.50 10.93
N LYS A 120 15.78 7.60 10.30
CA LYS A 120 15.53 7.91 8.89
C LYS A 120 16.81 8.10 8.08
N PHE A 121 17.97 8.17 8.73
CA PHE A 121 19.27 8.23 8.10
C PHE A 121 19.89 6.83 8.18
N LEU A 122 19.48 5.94 7.28
CA LEU A 122 19.89 4.54 7.25
C LEU A 122 20.85 4.31 6.08
N ILE A 123 21.94 3.60 6.32
CA ILE A 123 22.86 3.14 5.27
C ILE A 123 22.64 1.65 5.14
N ASP A 124 22.31 1.17 3.93
CA ASP A 124 21.94 -0.23 3.68
C ASP A 124 20.80 -0.76 4.59
N GLY A 125 19.89 0.15 4.96
CA GLY A 125 18.75 -0.13 5.85
C GLY A 125 19.09 -0.13 7.34
N VAL A 126 20.33 0.18 7.72
CA VAL A 126 20.78 0.23 9.12
C VAL A 126 20.82 1.68 9.60
N PRO A 127 20.13 2.05 10.71
CA PRO A 127 20.21 3.38 11.28
C PRO A 127 21.66 3.83 11.50
N SER A 128 21.98 5.02 11.00
CA SER A 128 23.32 5.57 10.97
C SER A 128 23.29 7.08 11.27
N LYS A 129 24.46 7.71 11.22
CA LYS A 129 24.66 9.14 11.40
C LYS A 129 25.54 9.70 10.27
N PRO A 130 25.42 11.00 9.95
CA PRO A 130 26.31 11.66 9.01
C PRO A 130 27.76 11.67 9.50
N GLU A 131 28.69 11.27 8.63
CA GLU A 131 30.12 11.25 8.90
C GLU A 131 30.94 11.77 7.70
N PRO A 132 32.15 12.33 7.93
CA PRO A 132 33.05 12.71 6.86
C PRO A 132 33.33 11.56 5.87
N GLY A 133 33.37 11.88 4.58
CA GLY A 133 33.54 10.94 3.47
C GLY A 133 32.24 10.31 2.96
N GLN A 134 31.12 10.42 3.70
CA GLN A 134 29.84 9.90 3.23
C GLN A 134 29.25 10.78 2.13
N ARG A 135 28.56 10.15 1.17
CA ARG A 135 27.74 10.85 0.19
C ARG A 135 26.34 11.08 0.76
N ILE A 136 25.86 12.31 0.66
CA ILE A 136 24.53 12.69 1.12
C ILE A 136 23.82 13.55 0.09
N PHE A 137 22.49 13.46 0.09
CA PHE A 137 21.62 14.46 -0.46
C PHE A 137 21.38 15.57 0.56
N TYR A 138 21.27 16.81 0.09
CA TYR A 138 20.79 17.94 0.86
C TYR A 138 19.68 18.64 0.09
N LEU A 139 18.54 18.84 0.76
CA LEU A 139 17.38 19.57 0.27
C LEU A 139 17.12 20.77 1.17
N ALA A 140 17.31 21.97 0.65
CA ALA A 140 17.01 23.23 1.32
C ALA A 140 15.72 23.84 0.78
N SER A 141 14.93 24.49 1.63
CA SER A 141 13.80 25.29 1.14
C SER A 141 14.28 26.51 0.33
N LYS A 142 13.38 27.17 -0.40
CA LYS A 142 13.69 28.42 -1.15
C LYS A 142 14.29 29.53 -0.29
N LYS A 143 13.95 29.56 1.01
CA LYS A 143 14.47 30.54 1.98
C LYS A 143 15.65 30.01 2.79
N GLY A 144 16.16 28.81 2.45
CA GLY A 144 17.22 28.13 3.20
C GLY A 144 18.58 28.80 3.07
N TYR A 145 18.83 29.61 2.03
CA TYR A 145 20.07 30.37 1.92
C TYR A 145 19.92 31.73 2.60
N LEU A 146 20.74 31.98 3.63
CA LEU A 146 20.84 33.29 4.26
C LEU A 146 22.07 34.03 3.73
N THR A 147 21.84 34.97 2.81
CA THR A 147 22.90 35.78 2.16
C THR A 147 23.79 36.50 3.19
N GLN A 148 23.22 36.98 4.30
CA GLN A 148 23.98 37.65 5.37
C GLN A 148 24.91 36.71 6.16
N ALA A 149 24.60 35.42 6.19
CA ALA A 149 25.37 34.41 6.90
C ALA A 149 26.34 33.65 5.99
N GLY A 150 26.30 33.91 4.66
CA GLY A 150 27.06 33.19 3.65
C GLY A 150 26.87 31.67 3.71
N ALA A 151 25.71 31.22 4.19
CA ALA A 151 25.51 29.82 4.56
C ALA A 151 24.07 29.35 4.36
N TRP A 152 23.97 28.05 4.14
CA TRP A 152 22.71 27.34 4.00
C TRP A 152 22.20 26.89 5.37
N MET A 153 20.89 26.90 5.56
CA MET A 153 20.19 26.47 6.77
C MET A 153 18.88 25.79 6.41
N ASP A 154 18.21 25.21 7.42
CA ASP A 154 16.82 24.74 7.34
C ASP A 154 16.56 23.84 6.12
N GLY A 155 17.08 22.61 6.21
CA GLY A 155 16.94 21.59 5.18
C GLY A 155 16.81 20.17 5.73
N ARG A 156 16.87 19.21 4.82
CA ARG A 156 16.90 17.78 5.12
C ARG A 156 18.11 17.14 4.46
N ILE A 157 18.67 16.14 5.13
CA ILE A 157 19.70 15.28 4.54
C ILE A 157 19.26 13.82 4.55
N ALA A 158 19.75 13.06 3.57
CA ALA A 158 19.72 11.61 3.57
C ALA A 158 20.99 11.07 2.92
N PRO A 159 21.36 9.81 3.15
CA PRO A 159 22.43 9.16 2.40
C PRO A 159 22.15 9.21 0.89
N ALA A 160 23.22 9.28 0.08
CA ALA A 160 23.13 9.24 -1.37
C ALA A 160 23.90 8.02 -1.91
N SER A 161 23.18 6.92 -2.13
CA SER A 161 23.72 5.73 -2.79
C SER A 161 23.86 5.92 -4.31
N ASP A 162 24.66 5.07 -4.96
CA ASP A 162 24.83 5.10 -6.42
C ASP A 162 23.49 4.95 -7.17
N ALA A 163 22.64 4.03 -6.71
CA ALA A 163 21.33 3.81 -7.30
C ALA A 163 20.40 5.04 -7.19
N GLU A 164 20.52 5.81 -6.11
CA GLU A 164 19.74 7.04 -5.94
C GLU A 164 20.28 8.18 -6.79
N LEU A 165 21.61 8.32 -6.89
CA LEU A 165 22.23 9.29 -7.78
C LEU A 165 21.82 9.00 -9.23
N ASP A 166 21.93 7.76 -9.69
CA ASP A 166 21.51 7.35 -11.04
C ASP A 166 20.02 7.63 -11.28
N ARG A 167 19.17 7.41 -10.27
CA ARG A 167 17.74 7.73 -10.34
C ARG A 167 17.52 9.22 -10.58
N TYR A 168 18.13 10.08 -9.76
CA TYR A 168 17.95 11.52 -9.88
C TYR A 168 18.60 12.07 -11.15
N ASP A 169 19.78 11.60 -11.54
CA ASP A 169 20.44 11.98 -12.79
C ASP A 169 19.50 11.72 -13.98
N ARG A 170 18.84 10.55 -14.03
CA ARG A 170 17.85 10.24 -15.07
C ARG A 170 16.61 11.15 -15.01
N ILE A 171 16.09 11.43 -13.82
CA ILE A 171 14.92 12.30 -13.63
C ILE A 171 15.23 13.70 -14.16
N PHE A 172 16.36 14.28 -13.74
CA PHE A 172 16.74 15.63 -14.11
C PHE A 172 17.17 15.74 -15.58
N GLN A 173 17.78 14.70 -16.16
CA GLN A 173 18.02 14.62 -17.60
C GLN A 173 16.72 14.68 -18.41
N ILE A 174 15.68 13.94 -17.98
CA ILE A 174 14.36 13.98 -18.63
C ILE A 174 13.72 15.37 -18.46
N MET A 175 13.76 15.95 -17.26
CA MET A 175 13.17 17.27 -17.00
C MET A 175 13.83 18.38 -17.81
N ALA A 176 15.15 18.30 -18.00
CA ALA A 176 15.93 19.22 -18.82
C ALA A 176 15.81 18.96 -20.33
N CYS A 177 15.17 17.86 -20.75
CA CYS A 177 15.00 17.55 -22.16
C CYS A 177 14.06 18.57 -22.84
N GLU A 178 14.58 19.22 -23.88
CA GLU A 178 13.83 20.19 -24.69
C GLU A 178 12.94 19.51 -25.73
N ASP A 179 13.34 18.34 -26.21
CA ASP A 179 12.57 17.52 -27.13
C ASP A 179 11.48 16.74 -26.38
N GLY A 180 10.23 17.17 -26.57
CA GLY A 180 9.06 16.55 -25.93
C GLY A 180 8.86 15.08 -26.33
N ASP A 181 9.15 14.70 -27.57
CA ASP A 181 8.96 13.32 -28.05
C ASP A 181 10.00 12.40 -27.43
N LEU A 182 11.25 12.85 -27.36
CA LEU A 182 12.33 12.12 -26.67
C LEU A 182 12.03 11.96 -25.18
N ALA A 183 11.60 13.04 -24.50
CA ALA A 183 11.23 12.99 -23.09
C ALA A 183 10.07 12.00 -22.85
N VAL A 184 9.04 12.02 -23.69
CA VAL A 184 7.92 11.08 -23.63
C VAL A 184 8.39 9.64 -23.85
N ALA A 185 9.27 9.38 -24.82
CA ALA A 185 9.82 8.06 -25.05
C ALA A 185 10.58 7.53 -23.82
N GLN A 186 11.39 8.37 -23.19
CA GLN A 186 12.12 8.03 -21.96
C GLN A 186 11.18 7.76 -20.78
N LEU A 187 10.16 8.59 -20.58
CA LEU A 187 9.14 8.41 -19.54
C LEU A 187 8.33 7.11 -19.75
N ARG A 188 7.93 6.81 -20.98
CA ARG A 188 7.22 5.57 -21.34
C ARG A 188 8.04 4.33 -21.00
N ALA A 189 9.34 4.34 -21.35
CA ALA A 189 10.24 3.25 -20.99
C ALA A 189 10.43 3.17 -19.47
N GLY A 190 10.52 4.33 -18.80
CA GLY A 190 10.72 4.44 -17.36
C GLY A 190 9.58 3.87 -16.52
N CYS A 191 8.33 3.91 -17.00
CA CYS A 191 7.17 3.32 -16.32
C CYS A 191 7.29 1.80 -16.06
N PHE A 192 8.20 1.11 -16.74
CA PHE A 192 8.47 -0.32 -16.57
C PHE A 192 9.83 -0.61 -15.93
N ALA A 193 10.51 0.41 -15.40
CA ALA A 193 11.78 0.22 -14.71
C ALA A 193 11.62 -0.62 -13.44
N ALA A 194 12.65 -1.40 -13.09
CA ALA A 194 12.69 -2.17 -11.86
C ALA A 194 12.73 -1.27 -10.60
N ASP A 195 13.25 -0.05 -10.74
CA ASP A 195 13.21 0.97 -9.70
C ASP A 195 11.78 1.49 -9.53
N ALA A 196 11.15 1.10 -8.42
CA ALA A 196 9.77 1.43 -8.11
C ALA A 196 9.50 2.94 -8.03
N GLN A 197 10.43 3.71 -7.45
CA GLN A 197 10.28 5.14 -7.30
C GLN A 197 10.39 5.84 -8.65
N TYR A 198 11.38 5.45 -9.46
CA TYR A 198 11.55 5.99 -10.78
C TYR A 198 10.38 5.66 -11.71
N ALA A 199 9.90 4.41 -11.69
CA ALA A 199 8.75 3.99 -12.49
C ALA A 199 7.48 4.75 -12.10
N SER A 200 7.24 4.91 -10.80
CA SER A 200 6.12 5.69 -10.27
C SER A 200 6.21 7.17 -10.66
N TRP A 201 7.40 7.77 -10.54
CA TRP A 201 7.65 9.15 -10.96
C TRP A 201 7.39 9.34 -12.47
N CYS A 202 7.89 8.44 -13.32
CA CYS A 202 7.69 8.53 -14.76
C CYS A 202 6.20 8.53 -15.13
N LEU A 203 5.42 7.65 -14.49
CA LEU A 203 3.98 7.61 -14.72
C LEU A 203 3.30 8.87 -14.18
N ASN A 204 3.66 9.34 -12.99
CA ASN A 204 3.13 10.58 -12.42
C ASN A 204 3.40 11.80 -13.29
N ALA A 205 4.58 11.85 -13.91
CA ALA A 205 4.94 12.91 -14.84
C ALA A 205 4.05 12.92 -16.10
N LEU A 206 3.72 11.73 -16.63
CA LEU A 206 2.85 11.56 -17.81
C LEU A 206 1.36 11.81 -17.51
N VAL A 207 0.87 11.36 -16.36
CA VAL A 207 -0.56 11.49 -15.97
C VAL A 207 -0.88 12.82 -15.30
N GLU A 208 0.15 13.60 -14.95
CA GLU A 208 0.07 14.86 -14.21
C GLU A 208 -0.68 14.73 -12.87
N SER A 209 -0.45 13.64 -12.13
CA SER A 209 -1.05 13.38 -10.81
C SER A 209 -0.48 14.25 -9.67
N HIS A 210 0.17 15.36 -10.00
CA HIS A 210 0.84 16.25 -9.05
C HIS A 210 -0.17 17.24 -8.45
N ARG A 211 -0.16 17.39 -7.12
CA ARG A 211 -0.85 18.42 -6.34
C ARG A 211 -0.07 19.73 -6.41
N VAL A 212 -0.22 20.49 -7.49
CA VAL A 212 0.42 21.81 -7.61
C VAL A 212 -0.10 22.75 -6.51
N ALA A 213 0.78 23.24 -5.65
CA ALA A 213 0.51 24.44 -4.86
C ALA A 213 0.40 25.62 -5.85
N ASP A 214 -0.69 26.40 -5.78
CA ASP A 214 -0.97 27.55 -6.64
C ASP A 214 -1.34 27.26 -8.12
N HIS A 215 -1.59 26.00 -8.51
CA HIS A 215 -2.05 25.60 -9.85
C HIS A 215 -1.13 25.99 -11.04
N VAL A 216 0.09 26.49 -10.81
CA VAL A 216 1.03 26.83 -11.89
C VAL A 216 1.71 25.59 -12.43
N ARG A 217 1.31 25.18 -13.64
CA ARG A 217 1.82 23.98 -14.29
C ARG A 217 3.28 24.14 -14.76
N PRO A 218 4.22 23.28 -14.33
CA PRO A 218 5.60 23.31 -14.81
C PRO A 218 5.72 23.22 -16.34
N GLU A 219 6.67 23.95 -16.92
CA GLU A 219 6.85 24.04 -18.38
C GLU A 219 7.14 22.67 -19.03
N PHE A 220 7.85 21.80 -18.31
CA PHE A 220 8.09 20.42 -18.71
C PHE A 220 6.80 19.64 -19.02
N HIS A 221 5.74 19.83 -18.23
CA HIS A 221 4.45 19.18 -18.51
C HIS A 221 3.78 19.74 -19.77
N LYS A 222 3.97 21.02 -20.09
CA LYS A 222 3.46 21.58 -21.35
C LYS A 222 4.07 20.87 -22.56
N ARG A 223 5.39 20.62 -22.54
CA ARG A 223 6.10 19.85 -23.57
C ARG A 223 5.59 18.42 -23.70
N ILE A 224 5.43 17.70 -22.57
CA ILE A 224 4.87 16.34 -22.56
C ILE A 224 3.49 16.31 -23.21
N ARG A 225 2.60 17.25 -22.90
CA ARG A 225 1.24 17.25 -23.45
C ARG A 225 1.15 17.59 -24.92
N GLN A 226 2.12 18.35 -25.44
CA GLN A 226 2.22 18.58 -26.87
C GLN A 226 2.62 17.29 -27.60
N ALA A 227 3.50 16.48 -27.00
CA ALA A 227 4.02 15.24 -27.56
C ALA A 227 3.13 14.00 -27.33
N MET A 228 2.30 13.98 -26.28
CA MET A 228 1.51 12.80 -25.92
C MET A 228 0.05 13.16 -25.61
N LYS A 229 -0.85 12.52 -26.36
CA LYS A 229 -2.30 12.66 -26.16
C LYS A 229 -2.77 11.88 -24.95
N TRP A 230 -3.95 12.23 -24.46
CA TRP A 230 -4.52 11.59 -23.28
C TRP A 230 -4.81 10.11 -23.47
N GLU A 231 -5.28 9.73 -24.65
CA GLU A 231 -5.62 8.36 -25.00
C GLU A 231 -4.39 7.45 -24.93
N GLU A 232 -3.22 7.97 -25.30
CA GLU A 232 -1.95 7.24 -25.19
C GLU A 232 -1.52 7.06 -23.73
N VAL A 233 -1.87 7.99 -22.84
CA VAL A 233 -1.60 7.87 -21.40
C VAL A 233 -2.47 6.77 -20.79
N LEU A 234 -3.72 6.65 -21.25
CA LEU A 234 -4.64 5.59 -20.84
C LEU A 234 -4.18 4.22 -21.35
N ASP A 235 -3.77 4.12 -22.62
CA ASP A 235 -3.18 2.88 -23.17
C ASP A 235 -1.93 2.45 -22.38
N LEU A 236 -1.03 3.40 -22.09
CA LEU A 236 0.13 3.13 -21.25
C LEU A 236 -0.27 2.66 -19.85
N SER A 237 -1.25 3.30 -19.21
CA SER A 237 -1.75 2.91 -17.89
C SER A 237 -2.28 1.46 -17.90
N TRP A 238 -3.03 1.08 -18.94
CA TRP A 238 -3.46 -0.30 -19.13
C TRP A 238 -2.30 -1.28 -19.28
N ARG A 239 -1.26 -0.91 -20.05
CA ARG A 239 -0.05 -1.74 -20.21
C ARG A 239 0.73 -1.90 -18.90
N VAL A 240 0.80 -0.83 -18.10
CA VAL A 240 1.42 -0.82 -16.76
C VAL A 240 0.67 -1.77 -15.82
N VAL A 241 -0.66 -1.72 -15.80
CA VAL A 241 -1.52 -2.61 -14.98
C VAL A 241 -1.44 -4.07 -15.42
N GLN A 242 -1.39 -4.33 -16.73
CA GLN A 242 -1.31 -5.69 -17.29
C GLN A 242 0.06 -6.36 -17.11
N ASN A 243 1.11 -5.56 -16.90
CA ASN A 243 2.43 -6.07 -16.61
C ASN A 243 2.58 -6.37 -15.10
N VAL A 244 2.54 -7.65 -14.75
CA VAL A 244 2.68 -8.12 -13.37
C VAL A 244 4.01 -7.73 -12.73
N ARG A 245 5.06 -7.48 -13.53
CA ARG A 245 6.39 -7.08 -13.04
C ARG A 245 6.49 -5.58 -12.71
N THR A 246 5.47 -4.79 -13.05
CA THR A 246 5.43 -3.38 -12.69
C THR A 246 5.47 -3.23 -11.16
N PRO A 247 6.37 -2.40 -10.60
CA PRO A 247 6.40 -2.12 -9.17
C PRO A 247 5.09 -1.57 -8.64
N TYR A 248 4.76 -1.90 -7.39
CA TYR A 248 3.49 -1.57 -6.75
C TYR A 248 3.06 -0.11 -6.93
N ASP A 249 3.92 0.87 -6.66
CA ASP A 249 3.56 2.29 -6.72
C ASP A 249 3.13 2.74 -8.13
N ALA A 250 3.84 2.29 -9.17
CA ALA A 250 3.50 2.61 -10.55
C ALA A 250 2.20 1.92 -10.97
N TYR A 251 2.02 0.68 -10.52
CA TYR A 251 0.79 -0.08 -10.72
C TYR A 251 -0.43 0.59 -10.05
N GLU A 252 -0.32 0.97 -8.76
CA GLU A 252 -1.37 1.66 -8.02
C GLU A 252 -1.74 2.97 -8.72
N ASN A 253 -0.76 3.78 -9.12
CA ASN A 253 -1.01 5.04 -9.80
C ASN A 253 -1.71 4.84 -11.15
N ALA A 254 -1.32 3.83 -11.92
CA ALA A 254 -1.98 3.49 -13.18
C ALA A 254 -3.42 3.01 -12.95
N ASP A 255 -3.64 2.10 -11.98
CA ASP A 255 -4.97 1.57 -11.67
C ASP A 255 -5.91 2.68 -11.17
N ARG A 256 -5.45 3.52 -10.22
CA ARG A 256 -6.20 4.69 -9.76
C ARG A 256 -6.58 5.58 -10.92
N LYS A 257 -5.66 5.82 -11.85
CA LYS A 257 -5.92 6.66 -13.02
C LYS A 257 -7.01 6.08 -13.90
N LEU A 258 -6.95 4.79 -14.21
CA LEU A 258 -7.98 4.10 -14.98
C LEU A 258 -9.34 4.15 -14.28
N THR A 259 -9.39 4.00 -12.96
CA THR A 259 -10.65 4.06 -12.19
C THR A 259 -11.29 5.45 -12.10
N THR A 260 -10.57 6.52 -12.45
CA THR A 260 -11.21 7.83 -12.62
C THR A 260 -12.14 7.86 -13.84
N LEU A 261 -11.99 6.89 -14.75
CA LEU A 261 -12.89 6.69 -15.87
C LEU A 261 -14.02 5.75 -15.47
N ARG A 262 -15.19 5.95 -16.10
CA ARG A 262 -16.28 4.98 -16.00
C ARG A 262 -15.93 3.77 -16.86
N LEU A 263 -15.33 2.76 -16.25
CA LEU A 263 -14.94 1.52 -16.93
C LEU A 263 -16.17 0.70 -17.33
N GLY A 264 -16.17 0.19 -18.56
CA GLY A 264 -17.16 -0.78 -19.03
C GLY A 264 -16.87 -2.21 -18.55
N ASP A 265 -17.80 -3.13 -18.80
CA ASP A 265 -17.69 -4.52 -18.32
C ASP A 265 -16.43 -5.24 -18.81
N ALA A 266 -16.05 -5.04 -20.07
CA ALA A 266 -14.84 -5.65 -20.64
C ALA A 266 -13.56 -5.11 -19.99
N GLU A 267 -13.52 -3.81 -19.69
CA GLU A 267 -12.39 -3.17 -19.00
C GLU A 267 -12.31 -3.64 -17.55
N MET A 268 -13.45 -3.78 -16.88
CA MET A 268 -13.51 -4.36 -15.53
C MET A 268 -13.02 -5.81 -15.51
N GLN A 269 -13.32 -6.62 -16.54
CA GLN A 269 -12.78 -7.98 -16.66
C GLN A 269 -11.26 -7.99 -16.84
N ILE A 270 -10.72 -7.12 -17.71
CA ILE A 270 -9.27 -6.98 -17.89
C ILE A 270 -8.61 -6.58 -16.56
N ARG A 271 -9.18 -5.57 -15.89
CA ARG A 271 -8.70 -5.09 -14.58
C ARG A 271 -8.72 -6.21 -13.54
N HIS A 272 -9.83 -6.94 -13.41
CA HIS A 272 -9.96 -8.10 -12.52
C HIS A 272 -8.89 -9.16 -12.80
N HIS A 273 -8.65 -9.51 -14.07
CA HIS A 273 -7.62 -10.47 -14.44
C HIS A 273 -6.21 -10.02 -14.01
N CYS A 274 -5.91 -8.72 -14.13
CA CYS A 274 -4.63 -8.16 -13.67
C CYS A 274 -4.49 -8.26 -12.15
N HIS A 275 -5.55 -7.92 -11.40
CA HIS A 275 -5.57 -7.97 -9.94
C HIS A 275 -5.43 -9.39 -9.42
N MET A 276 -6.09 -10.36 -10.05
CA MET A 276 -5.97 -11.79 -9.71
C MET A 276 -4.56 -12.32 -9.95
N ARG A 277 -3.89 -11.91 -11.04
CA ARG A 277 -2.48 -12.28 -11.27
C ARG A 277 -1.57 -11.75 -10.18
N ARG A 278 -1.77 -10.51 -9.73
CA ARG A 278 -0.98 -9.92 -8.64
C ARG A 278 -1.26 -10.58 -7.29
N LEU A 279 -2.53 -10.81 -6.94
CA LEU A 279 -2.86 -11.61 -5.74
C LEU A 279 -2.22 -13.00 -5.79
N ALA A 280 -2.13 -13.60 -6.98
CA ALA A 280 -1.50 -14.89 -7.13
C ALA A 280 0.02 -14.87 -6.88
N GLU A 281 0.72 -13.82 -7.33
CA GLU A 281 2.13 -13.59 -6.99
C GLU A 281 2.30 -13.40 -5.49
N ILE A 282 1.45 -12.60 -4.84
CA ILE A 282 1.51 -12.35 -3.38
C ILE A 282 1.38 -13.66 -2.59
N ALA A 283 0.44 -14.54 -2.95
CA ALA A 283 0.30 -15.83 -2.27
C ALA A 283 1.42 -16.83 -2.57
N ALA A 284 2.29 -16.56 -3.55
CA ALA A 284 3.48 -17.36 -3.82
C ALA A 284 4.71 -16.89 -3.02
N VAL A 285 4.64 -15.72 -2.36
CA VAL A 285 5.74 -15.17 -1.57
C VAL A 285 5.92 -15.94 -0.26
N GLY A 286 7.18 -16.31 0.04
CA GLY A 286 7.55 -17.04 1.26
C GLY A 286 7.66 -16.18 2.52
N ASP A 287 8.00 -16.82 3.65
CA ASP A 287 7.94 -16.26 5.01
C ASP A 287 9.02 -15.21 5.36
N SER A 288 9.77 -14.66 4.40
CA SER A 288 10.88 -13.72 4.67
C SER A 288 11.28 -12.91 3.43
N ASP A 289 10.32 -12.18 2.84
CA ASP A 289 10.61 -11.31 1.69
C ASP A 289 11.16 -9.94 2.16
N PRO A 290 12.28 -9.45 1.61
CA PRO A 290 12.79 -8.12 1.94
C PRO A 290 11.83 -6.97 1.58
N LEU A 291 10.84 -7.22 0.73
CA LEU A 291 9.79 -6.28 0.30
C LEU A 291 8.43 -6.55 0.98
N GLU A 292 8.43 -7.23 2.14
CA GLU A 292 7.20 -7.59 2.85
C GLU A 292 6.26 -6.40 3.05
N LYS A 293 6.79 -5.21 3.36
CA LYS A 293 5.96 -4.02 3.57
C LYS A 293 5.27 -3.57 2.28
N GLU A 294 6.01 -3.50 1.18
CA GLU A 294 5.48 -3.08 -0.12
C GLU A 294 4.41 -4.06 -0.63
N ILE A 295 4.63 -5.36 -0.43
CA ILE A 295 3.68 -6.42 -0.78
C ILE A 295 2.42 -6.34 0.10
N ASP A 296 2.58 -6.05 1.40
CA ASP A 296 1.47 -5.84 2.32
C ASP A 296 0.62 -4.61 1.93
N ASP A 297 1.28 -3.51 1.54
CA ASP A 297 0.62 -2.31 1.04
C ASP A 297 -0.15 -2.60 -0.26
N GLU A 298 0.43 -3.39 -1.17
CA GLU A 298 -0.23 -3.84 -2.40
C GLU A 298 -1.47 -4.68 -2.12
N LEU A 299 -1.36 -5.69 -1.26
CA LEU A 299 -2.49 -6.53 -0.85
C LEU A 299 -3.64 -5.67 -0.29
N ARG A 300 -3.31 -4.70 0.55
CA ARG A 300 -4.29 -3.78 1.12
C ARG A 300 -4.93 -2.89 0.07
N TYR A 301 -4.16 -2.36 -0.87
CA TYR A 301 -4.69 -1.56 -1.96
C TYR A 301 -5.67 -2.37 -2.81
N LEU A 302 -5.27 -3.55 -3.27
CA LEU A 302 -6.10 -4.41 -4.10
C LEU A 302 -7.46 -4.66 -3.42
N ILE A 303 -7.45 -5.14 -2.18
CA ILE A 303 -8.67 -5.58 -1.49
C ILE A 303 -9.50 -4.42 -0.94
N ARG A 304 -8.87 -3.37 -0.42
CA ARG A 304 -9.58 -2.28 0.30
C ARG A 304 -9.91 -1.08 -0.57
N VAL A 305 -9.28 -0.94 -1.74
CA VAL A 305 -9.45 0.22 -2.61
C VAL A 305 -9.90 -0.20 -4.01
N ALA A 306 -9.25 -1.20 -4.60
CA ALA A 306 -9.49 -1.55 -5.99
C ALA A 306 -10.76 -2.40 -6.19
N TYR A 307 -10.86 -3.53 -5.49
CA TYR A 307 -11.99 -4.47 -5.58
C TYR A 307 -13.36 -3.93 -5.11
N PRO A 308 -13.47 -3.03 -4.11
CA PRO A 308 -14.75 -2.41 -3.74
C PRO A 308 -15.47 -1.71 -4.90
N GLN A 309 -14.74 -1.32 -5.95
CA GLN A 309 -15.29 -0.67 -7.14
C GLN A 309 -15.73 -1.68 -8.22
N MET A 310 -15.57 -2.98 -7.99
CA MET A 310 -15.88 -4.04 -8.95
C MET A 310 -17.24 -4.72 -8.66
N PRO A 311 -17.86 -5.36 -9.67
CA PRO A 311 -19.06 -6.17 -9.47
C PRO A 311 -18.87 -7.29 -8.44
N ALA A 312 -19.95 -7.67 -7.74
CA ALA A 312 -19.91 -8.70 -6.70
C ALA A 312 -19.30 -10.04 -7.16
N PRO A 313 -19.58 -10.58 -8.37
CA PRO A 313 -18.98 -11.83 -8.82
C PRO A 313 -17.44 -11.82 -8.82
N MET A 314 -16.82 -10.73 -9.27
CA MET A 314 -15.35 -10.58 -9.28
C MET A 314 -14.78 -10.50 -7.86
N ARG A 315 -15.50 -9.84 -6.93
CA ARG A 315 -15.12 -9.80 -5.51
C ARG A 315 -15.20 -11.17 -4.86
N ILE A 316 -16.17 -12.02 -5.24
CA ILE A 316 -16.27 -13.41 -4.77
C ILE A 316 -15.04 -14.21 -5.23
N GLU A 317 -14.60 -14.06 -6.47
CA GLU A 317 -13.36 -14.68 -6.97
C GLU A 317 -12.13 -14.23 -6.17
N ALA A 318 -12.03 -12.93 -5.85
CA ALA A 318 -10.94 -12.40 -5.02
C ALA A 318 -10.90 -13.02 -3.61
N ILE A 319 -12.05 -13.33 -3.01
CA ILE A 319 -12.13 -14.02 -1.70
C ILE A 319 -11.51 -15.43 -1.78
N GLN A 320 -11.66 -16.11 -2.91
CA GLN A 320 -11.07 -17.44 -3.09
C GLN A 320 -9.53 -17.35 -3.06
N GLU A 321 -8.97 -16.32 -3.70
CA GLU A 321 -7.53 -16.09 -3.68
C GLU A 321 -7.03 -15.60 -2.31
N LEU A 322 -7.80 -14.75 -1.62
CA LEU A 322 -7.52 -14.39 -0.22
C LEU A 322 -7.49 -15.62 0.70
N THR A 323 -8.32 -16.64 0.43
CA THR A 323 -8.27 -17.91 1.16
C THR A 323 -6.91 -18.57 1.01
N ARG A 324 -6.30 -18.53 -0.19
CA ARG A 324 -4.96 -19.07 -0.44
C ARG A 324 -3.90 -18.29 0.33
N ILE A 325 -3.96 -16.95 0.31
CA ILE A 325 -3.04 -16.06 1.05
C ILE A 325 -3.15 -16.30 2.57
N ALA A 326 -4.37 -16.51 3.09
CA ALA A 326 -4.62 -16.66 4.52
C ALA A 326 -4.30 -18.06 5.10
N ARG A 327 -3.97 -19.05 4.26
CA ARG A 327 -3.66 -20.42 4.70
C ARG A 327 -2.38 -20.47 5.54
N PRO A 328 -2.28 -21.40 6.51
CA PRO A 328 -1.04 -21.67 7.22
C PRO A 328 0.13 -21.98 6.26
N GLY A 329 1.31 -21.42 6.53
CA GLY A 329 2.54 -21.68 5.75
C GLY A 329 3.09 -20.50 4.93
N GLY A 330 2.41 -19.35 4.91
CA GLY A 330 2.91 -18.10 4.34
C GLY A 330 3.12 -16.99 5.38
N SER A 331 3.62 -15.82 4.93
CA SER A 331 3.89 -14.65 5.79
C SER A 331 2.72 -14.35 6.73
N ALA A 332 3.02 -14.31 8.03
CA ALA A 332 2.04 -13.92 9.04
C ALA A 332 1.45 -12.52 8.79
N VAL A 333 2.24 -11.63 8.16
CA VAL A 333 1.80 -10.28 7.76
C VAL A 333 0.74 -10.37 6.67
N PHE A 334 1.01 -11.11 5.59
CA PHE A 334 0.05 -11.25 4.48
C PHE A 334 -1.22 -11.99 4.90
N ARG A 335 -1.07 -13.07 5.69
CA ARG A 335 -2.20 -13.78 6.30
C ARG A 335 -3.08 -12.85 7.12
N SER A 336 -2.46 -12.05 7.99
CA SER A 336 -3.18 -11.08 8.82
C SER A 336 -3.87 -10.00 7.97
N SER A 337 -3.19 -9.48 6.95
CA SER A 337 -3.77 -8.45 6.08
C SER A 337 -4.92 -8.98 5.22
N ALA A 338 -4.85 -10.23 4.74
CA ALA A 338 -5.97 -10.89 4.05
C ALA A 338 -7.20 -10.99 4.96
N LEU A 339 -7.01 -11.49 6.18
CA LEU A 339 -8.07 -11.63 7.19
C LEU A 339 -8.69 -10.30 7.60
N TYR A 340 -7.86 -9.27 7.77
CA TYR A 340 -8.31 -7.94 8.16
C TYR A 340 -9.02 -7.19 7.02
N SER A 341 -8.63 -7.45 5.77
CA SER A 341 -9.10 -6.71 4.60
C SER A 341 -10.33 -7.34 3.94
N ALA A 342 -10.57 -8.65 4.10
CA ALA A 342 -11.72 -9.33 3.51
C ALA A 342 -13.08 -8.61 3.71
N PRO A 343 -13.40 -8.01 4.89
CA PRO A 343 -14.67 -7.31 5.09
C PRO A 343 -14.86 -6.10 4.17
N TYR A 344 -13.79 -5.49 3.67
CA TYR A 344 -13.86 -4.32 2.77
C TYR A 344 -14.42 -4.67 1.39
N LEU A 345 -14.41 -5.96 1.03
CA LEU A 345 -15.06 -6.41 -0.20
C LEU A 345 -16.57 -6.26 -0.12
N TRP A 346 -17.18 -6.29 1.08
CA TRP A 346 -18.62 -6.14 1.22
C TRP A 346 -19.05 -4.66 1.26
N VAL A 347 -19.27 -4.10 0.08
CA VAL A 347 -19.60 -2.67 -0.08
C VAL A 347 -21.10 -2.41 0.09
N SER A 348 -21.94 -3.32 -0.37
CA SER A 348 -23.39 -3.18 -0.32
C SER A 348 -24.02 -4.32 0.47
N PRO A 349 -24.84 -4.03 1.48
CA PRO A 349 -25.45 -5.06 2.30
C PRO A 349 -26.51 -5.89 1.54
N TYR A 350 -26.92 -5.46 0.34
CA TYR A 350 -27.82 -6.21 -0.54
C TYR A 350 -27.14 -7.39 -1.27
N GLU A 351 -25.81 -7.51 -1.18
CA GLU A 351 -25.02 -8.55 -1.85
C GLU A 351 -24.97 -9.83 -1.01
N ALA A 352 -26.10 -10.53 -0.90
CA ALA A 352 -26.25 -11.72 -0.05
C ALA A 352 -25.24 -12.84 -0.37
N GLU A 353 -24.92 -13.04 -1.65
CA GLU A 353 -23.92 -14.03 -2.07
C GLU A 353 -22.51 -13.67 -1.59
N LEU A 354 -22.15 -12.39 -1.64
CA LEU A 354 -20.85 -11.89 -1.19
C LEU A 354 -20.74 -11.96 0.33
N ARG A 355 -21.80 -11.59 1.07
CA ARG A 355 -21.91 -11.83 2.52
C ARG A 355 -21.61 -13.29 2.86
N SER A 356 -22.30 -14.22 2.19
CA SER A 356 -22.14 -15.66 2.41
C SER A 356 -20.72 -16.13 2.08
N ALA A 357 -20.12 -15.63 1.01
CA ALA A 357 -18.74 -15.96 0.63
C ALA A 357 -17.71 -15.49 1.68
N ILE A 358 -17.89 -14.30 2.25
CA ILE A 358 -17.00 -13.77 3.30
C ILE A 358 -17.13 -14.56 4.61
N LEU A 359 -18.36 -14.90 5.02
CA LEU A 359 -18.56 -15.73 6.21
C LEU A 359 -17.97 -17.13 6.01
N ALA A 360 -18.15 -17.72 4.83
CA ALA A 360 -17.55 -19.00 4.47
C ALA A 360 -16.01 -18.94 4.44
N PHE A 361 -15.41 -17.80 4.08
CA PHE A 361 -13.97 -17.57 4.16
C PHE A 361 -13.46 -17.68 5.61
N TYR A 362 -14.11 -17.02 6.57
CA TYR A 362 -13.74 -17.15 7.98
C TYR A 362 -13.99 -18.58 8.49
N GLN A 363 -15.13 -19.19 8.16
CA GLN A 363 -15.45 -20.56 8.55
C GLN A 363 -14.36 -21.56 8.12
N LYS A 364 -13.84 -21.44 6.89
CA LYS A 364 -12.78 -22.32 6.36
C LYS A 364 -11.43 -22.20 7.07
N LEU A 365 -11.19 -21.07 7.75
CA LEU A 365 -9.94 -20.77 8.43
C LEU A 365 -10.01 -21.02 9.95
N ALA A 366 -11.15 -21.48 10.46
CA ALA A 366 -11.31 -21.87 11.85
C ALA A 366 -10.80 -23.32 12.09
N PRO A 367 -10.11 -23.60 13.21
CA PRO A 367 -9.61 -22.64 14.19
C PRO A 367 -8.39 -21.87 13.67
N ILE A 368 -8.32 -20.57 14.00
CA ILE A 368 -7.25 -19.70 13.52
C ILE A 368 -5.94 -19.89 14.30
N ASP A 369 -4.82 -19.80 13.59
CA ASP A 369 -3.48 -19.71 14.16
C ASP A 369 -3.31 -18.51 15.12
N LEU A 370 -2.49 -18.70 16.15
CA LEU A 370 -2.27 -17.73 17.22
C LEU A 370 -1.77 -16.38 16.69
N TYR A 371 -0.93 -16.36 15.67
CA TYR A 371 -0.35 -15.12 15.15
C TYR A 371 -1.40 -14.23 14.47
N CYS A 372 -2.41 -14.82 13.83
CA CYS A 372 -3.40 -14.11 13.03
C CYS A 372 -4.73 -13.88 13.76
N ARG A 373 -4.88 -14.36 15.01
CA ARG A 373 -6.13 -14.34 15.78
C ARG A 373 -6.81 -12.97 15.85
N TYR A 374 -6.04 -11.91 16.07
CA TYR A 374 -6.58 -10.55 16.16
C TYR A 374 -7.19 -10.10 14.84
N ALA A 375 -6.46 -10.29 13.73
CA ALA A 375 -6.94 -9.95 12.40
C ALA A 375 -8.18 -10.75 12.01
N TYR A 376 -8.22 -12.04 12.34
CA TYR A 376 -9.38 -12.90 12.13
C TYR A 376 -10.62 -12.39 12.86
N PHE A 377 -10.57 -12.25 14.19
CA PHE A 377 -11.75 -11.88 14.98
C PHE A 377 -12.19 -10.44 14.71
N ARG A 378 -11.26 -9.50 14.52
CA ARG A 378 -11.60 -8.12 14.15
C ARG A 378 -12.23 -8.03 12.76
N GLY A 379 -11.74 -8.83 11.82
CA GLY A 379 -12.31 -8.94 10.48
C GLY A 379 -13.75 -9.49 10.54
N LEU A 380 -13.93 -10.65 11.16
CA LEU A 380 -15.24 -11.28 11.37
C LEU A 380 -16.24 -10.34 12.06
N ARG A 381 -15.82 -9.68 13.14
CA ARG A 381 -16.62 -8.66 13.84
C ARG A 381 -17.11 -7.58 12.90
N SER A 382 -16.26 -7.09 11.99
CA SER A 382 -16.61 -6.01 11.06
C SER A 382 -17.70 -6.44 10.07
N VAL A 383 -17.66 -7.70 9.61
CA VAL A 383 -18.72 -8.30 8.79
C VAL A 383 -20.02 -8.39 9.59
N MET A 384 -19.97 -8.96 10.79
CA MET A 384 -21.15 -9.11 11.65
C MET A 384 -21.82 -7.78 11.98
N GLN A 385 -21.04 -6.73 12.26
CA GLN A 385 -21.56 -5.38 12.50
C GLN A 385 -22.33 -4.86 11.28
N THR A 386 -21.75 -4.97 10.09
CA THR A 386 -22.39 -4.54 8.83
C THR A 386 -23.69 -5.31 8.58
N ASP A 387 -23.66 -6.64 8.75
CA ASP A 387 -24.82 -7.51 8.60
C ASP A 387 -25.96 -7.16 9.55
N SER A 388 -25.63 -6.93 10.81
CA SER A 388 -26.61 -6.71 11.86
C SER A 388 -27.22 -5.31 11.80
N VAL A 389 -26.42 -4.31 11.44
CA VAL A 389 -26.91 -2.94 11.18
C VAL A 389 -27.97 -2.93 10.09
N HIS A 390 -27.74 -3.69 9.02
CA HIS A 390 -28.62 -3.75 7.88
C HIS A 390 -29.86 -4.61 8.15
N SER A 391 -29.68 -5.86 8.56
CA SER A 391 -30.76 -6.82 8.78
C SER A 391 -31.61 -6.52 10.02
N LYS A 392 -31.12 -5.67 10.94
CA LYS A 392 -31.67 -5.45 12.29
C LYS A 392 -31.77 -6.73 13.13
N LYS A 393 -31.02 -7.77 12.77
CA LYS A 393 -30.95 -9.06 13.46
C LYS A 393 -29.50 -9.38 13.80
N LEU A 394 -29.27 -10.33 14.71
CA LEU A 394 -27.91 -10.81 14.98
C LEU A 394 -27.39 -11.64 13.80
N CYS A 395 -26.12 -11.43 13.45
CA CYS A 395 -25.38 -12.32 12.55
C CYS A 395 -25.11 -13.68 13.23
N ARG A 396 -26.03 -14.64 13.05
CA ARG A 396 -26.00 -15.95 13.74
C ARG A 396 -24.78 -16.79 13.33
N GLU A 397 -24.44 -16.77 12.06
CA GLU A 397 -23.28 -17.50 11.52
C GLU A 397 -21.98 -16.96 12.15
N GLY A 398 -21.83 -15.64 12.24
CA GLY A 398 -20.69 -15.03 12.91
C GLY A 398 -20.64 -15.30 14.41
N LEU A 399 -21.78 -15.29 15.10
CA LEU A 399 -21.87 -15.64 16.52
C LEU A 399 -21.43 -17.10 16.77
N SER A 400 -21.81 -18.04 15.89
CA SER A 400 -21.38 -19.43 16.01
C SER A 400 -19.86 -19.61 15.91
N LEU A 401 -19.20 -18.79 15.08
CA LEU A 401 -17.73 -18.79 14.98
C LEU A 401 -17.07 -18.19 16.23
N PHE A 402 -17.69 -17.19 16.85
CA PHE A 402 -17.23 -16.66 18.14
C PHE A 402 -17.41 -17.67 19.27
N GLU A 403 -18.55 -18.37 19.30
CA GLU A 403 -18.81 -19.44 20.27
C GLU A 403 -17.71 -20.50 20.22
N LEU A 404 -17.46 -21.09 19.04
CA LEU A 404 -16.41 -22.08 18.84
C LEU A 404 -15.03 -21.61 19.32
N ALA A 405 -14.72 -20.33 19.14
CA ALA A 405 -13.45 -19.75 19.53
C ALA A 405 -13.34 -19.43 21.04
N VAL A 406 -14.43 -19.03 21.67
CA VAL A 406 -14.48 -18.69 23.11
C VAL A 406 -14.45 -19.95 23.98
N ILE A 407 -15.10 -21.04 23.55
CA ILE A 407 -15.10 -22.32 24.28
C ILE A 407 -13.85 -23.18 24.03
N THR A 408 -13.02 -22.78 23.06
CA THR A 408 -11.79 -23.50 22.70
C THR A 408 -10.78 -23.47 23.86
N PRO A 409 -10.02 -24.56 24.09
CA PRO A 409 -9.01 -24.65 25.16
C PRO A 409 -7.79 -23.73 24.95
N ASN A 410 -7.65 -23.12 23.77
CA ASN A 410 -6.60 -22.14 23.50
C ASN A 410 -6.94 -20.79 24.15
N GLU A 411 -6.34 -20.54 25.32
CA GLU A 411 -6.52 -19.35 26.15
C GLU A 411 -6.40 -18.02 25.37
N ARG A 412 -5.41 -17.92 24.48
CA ARG A 412 -5.14 -16.68 23.73
C ARG A 412 -6.22 -16.41 22.68
N ASN A 413 -6.68 -17.46 22.00
CA ASN A 413 -7.79 -17.35 21.05
C ASN A 413 -9.09 -17.04 21.78
N ALA A 414 -9.40 -17.76 22.85
CA ALA A 414 -10.60 -17.53 23.65
C ALA A 414 -10.65 -16.10 24.21
N GLN A 415 -9.55 -15.60 24.78
CA GLN A 415 -9.45 -14.22 25.27
C GLN A 415 -9.66 -13.19 24.16
N THR A 416 -9.02 -13.39 22.99
CA THR A 416 -9.14 -12.45 21.87
C THR A 416 -10.56 -12.46 21.29
N ALA A 417 -11.15 -13.64 21.13
CA ALA A 417 -12.52 -13.81 20.67
C ALA A 417 -13.51 -13.16 21.63
N ALA A 418 -13.36 -13.38 22.94
CA ALA A 418 -14.20 -12.73 23.97
C ALA A 418 -14.10 -11.20 23.90
N SER A 419 -12.89 -10.65 23.70
CA SER A 419 -12.71 -9.21 23.57
C SER A 419 -13.41 -8.64 22.32
N GLU A 420 -13.23 -9.28 21.17
CA GLU A 420 -13.86 -8.83 19.91
C GLU A 420 -15.38 -9.03 19.91
N LEU A 421 -15.89 -10.08 20.58
CA LEU A 421 -17.32 -10.30 20.83
C LEU A 421 -17.91 -9.16 21.67
N THR A 422 -17.24 -8.74 22.76
CA THR A 422 -17.67 -7.59 23.58
C THR A 422 -17.84 -6.32 22.75
N TYR A 423 -16.94 -6.06 21.78
CA TYR A 423 -17.09 -4.92 20.88
C TYR A 423 -18.31 -5.04 19.95
N TYR A 424 -18.61 -6.24 19.45
CA TYR A 424 -19.84 -6.50 18.71
C TYR A 424 -21.08 -6.29 19.59
N CYS A 425 -21.07 -6.80 20.82
CA CYS A 425 -22.16 -6.62 21.78
C CYS A 425 -22.44 -5.15 22.08
N LYS A 426 -21.39 -4.35 22.32
CA LYS A 426 -21.52 -2.90 22.50
C LYS A 426 -22.16 -2.23 21.27
N HIS A 427 -21.72 -2.62 20.07
CA HIS A 427 -22.26 -2.08 18.83
C HIS A 427 -23.76 -2.37 18.65
N CYS A 428 -24.19 -3.61 18.94
CA CYS A 428 -25.60 -4.00 18.88
C CYS A 428 -26.44 -3.34 19.98
N ARG A 429 -25.89 -3.18 21.20
CA ARG A 429 -26.52 -2.46 22.30
C ARG A 429 -26.86 -1.02 21.92
N GLU A 430 -25.88 -0.27 21.40
CA GLU A 430 -26.05 1.12 20.98
C GLU A 430 -27.14 1.27 19.91
N ARG A 431 -27.38 0.23 19.12
CA ARG A 431 -28.35 0.21 18.01
C ARG A 431 -29.63 -0.55 18.32
N LYS A 432 -29.80 -1.04 19.55
CA LYS A 432 -30.95 -1.81 20.03
C LYS A 432 -31.25 -3.05 19.15
N ILE A 433 -30.23 -3.74 18.68
CA ILE A 433 -30.36 -4.96 17.85
C ILE A 433 -30.38 -6.17 18.79
N GLU A 434 -31.54 -6.84 18.88
CA GLU A 434 -31.79 -8.10 19.62
C GLU A 434 -30.99 -8.20 20.95
N TRP A 435 -30.98 -7.11 21.73
CA TRP A 435 -30.04 -6.94 22.84
C TRP A 435 -30.16 -8.03 23.91
N GLU A 436 -31.38 -8.42 24.25
CA GLU A 436 -31.66 -9.46 25.24
C GLU A 436 -31.12 -10.83 24.81
N ALA A 437 -31.29 -11.18 23.52
CA ALA A 437 -30.75 -12.42 22.98
C ALA A 437 -29.21 -12.43 23.01
N LEU A 438 -28.59 -11.27 22.78
CA LEU A 438 -27.13 -11.13 22.81
C LEU A 438 -26.55 -11.15 24.23
N LEU A 439 -27.28 -10.60 25.21
CA LEU A 439 -26.94 -10.72 26.62
C LEU A 439 -26.93 -12.19 27.05
N LYS A 440 -28.02 -12.92 26.76
CA LYS A 440 -28.13 -14.34 27.08
C LYS A 440 -27.01 -15.16 26.43
N PHE A 441 -26.74 -14.93 25.14
CA PHE A 441 -25.62 -15.57 24.45
C PHE A 441 -24.27 -15.28 25.14
N THR A 442 -24.05 -14.04 25.59
CA THR A 442 -22.80 -13.66 26.25
C THR A 442 -22.67 -14.30 27.64
N GLU A 443 -23.76 -14.47 28.39
CA GLU A 443 -23.80 -15.23 29.65
C GLU A 443 -23.46 -16.70 29.42
N GLU A 444 -24.10 -17.34 28.44
CA GLU A 444 -23.84 -18.73 28.04
C GLU A 444 -22.35 -18.93 27.69
N MET A 445 -21.74 -17.99 26.97
CA MET A 445 -20.31 -18.05 26.63
C MET A 445 -19.38 -17.86 27.83
N ARG A 446 -19.72 -16.98 28.79
CA ARG A 446 -18.98 -16.81 30.05
C ARG A 446 -18.96 -18.10 30.85
N ASP A 447 -20.10 -18.78 30.91
CA ASP A 447 -20.27 -19.99 31.72
C ASP A 447 -19.64 -21.21 31.04
N ALA A 448 -19.70 -21.28 29.70
CA ALA A 448 -19.15 -22.40 28.92
C ALA A 448 -17.63 -22.33 28.70
N THR A 449 -17.02 -21.14 28.70
CA THR A 449 -15.58 -21.03 28.40
C THR A 449 -14.70 -21.68 29.48
N SER A 450 -13.70 -22.46 29.07
CA SER A 450 -12.66 -22.98 29.96
C SER A 450 -11.56 -21.96 30.27
N SER A 451 -11.51 -20.85 29.52
CA SER A 451 -10.46 -19.83 29.66
C SER A 451 -10.79 -18.86 30.81
N ALA A 452 -9.90 -18.80 31.80
CA ALA A 452 -10.05 -17.88 32.92
C ALA A 452 -9.99 -16.41 32.46
N ALA A 453 -9.14 -16.09 31.48
CA ALA A 453 -9.02 -14.74 30.94
C ALA A 453 -10.25 -14.33 30.13
N ALA A 454 -10.80 -15.22 29.30
CA ALA A 454 -12.04 -14.98 28.56
C ALA A 454 -13.21 -14.80 29.53
N ARG A 455 -13.36 -15.70 30.51
CA ARG A 455 -14.40 -15.61 31.55
C ARG A 455 -14.36 -14.28 32.28
N ALA A 456 -13.18 -13.89 32.79
CA ALA A 456 -13.02 -12.61 33.48
C ALA A 456 -13.38 -11.41 32.61
N HIS A 457 -13.03 -11.44 31.31
CA HIS A 457 -13.37 -10.37 30.37
C HIS A 457 -14.89 -10.27 30.13
N LEU A 458 -15.56 -11.41 29.94
CA LEU A 458 -17.01 -11.46 29.73
C LEU A 458 -17.77 -11.07 31.01
N SER A 459 -17.38 -11.56 32.20
CA SER A 459 -17.96 -11.15 33.49
C SER A 459 -17.87 -9.64 33.69
N LYS A 460 -16.69 -9.05 33.44
CA LYS A 460 -16.50 -7.60 33.55
C LYS A 460 -17.43 -6.83 32.60
N SER A 461 -17.60 -7.33 31.38
CA SER A 461 -18.44 -6.70 30.36
C SER A 461 -19.92 -6.78 30.74
N LEU A 462 -20.41 -7.96 31.12
CA LEU A 462 -21.78 -8.19 31.61
C LEU A 462 -22.12 -7.31 32.81
N LYS A 463 -21.21 -7.23 33.80
CA LYS A 463 -21.37 -6.34 34.96
C LYS A 463 -21.49 -4.87 34.54
N SER A 464 -20.67 -4.41 33.59
CA SER A 464 -20.75 -3.04 33.06
C SER A 464 -22.05 -2.75 32.28
N TRP A 465 -22.78 -3.81 31.91
CA TRP A 465 -24.06 -3.72 31.22
C TRP A 465 -25.26 -3.88 32.16
N GLY A 466 -25.03 -4.04 33.47
CA GLY A 466 -26.09 -4.14 34.48
C GLY A 466 -26.61 -5.56 34.71
N VAL A 467 -25.89 -6.59 34.25
CA VAL A 467 -26.20 -7.99 34.58
C VAL A 467 -25.56 -8.32 35.92
N GLU A 468 -26.36 -8.65 36.93
CA GLU A 468 -25.88 -9.13 38.23
C GLU A 468 -25.34 -10.57 38.11
N GLU A 469 -24.24 -10.84 38.79
CA GLU A 469 -23.58 -12.14 38.77
C GLU A 469 -24.42 -13.12 39.60
N LYS A 470 -25.11 -14.07 38.94
CA LYS A 470 -25.76 -15.19 39.65
C LYS A 470 -24.66 -16.04 40.29
N ARG A 471 -24.69 -16.18 41.62
CA ARG A 471 -23.78 -17.08 42.34
C ARG A 471 -24.07 -18.52 41.88
N LEU A 472 -23.01 -19.25 41.54
CA LEU A 472 -23.07 -20.66 41.13
C LEU A 472 -23.57 -21.61 42.24
N ASP A 473 -23.82 -21.08 43.44
CA ASP A 473 -24.26 -21.84 44.62
C ASP A 473 -25.80 -21.88 44.76
N GLU A 474 -26.56 -21.34 43.79
CA GLU A 474 -28.04 -21.29 43.82
C GLU A 474 -28.73 -22.20 42.79
N SER A 475 -28.02 -23.19 42.23
CA SER A 475 -28.60 -24.22 41.34
C SER A 475 -28.57 -25.61 41.95
#